data_AF-A0AAE1MEX3-F1
#
_entry.id   AF-A0AAE1MEX3-F1
#
_cell.length_a   1.000
_cell.length_b   1.000
_cell.length_c   1.000
_cell.angle_alpha   90.00
_cell.angle_beta   90.00
_cell.angle_gamma   90.00
#
_symmetry.space_group_name_H-M   'P 1'
#
loop_
_entity.id
_entity.type
_entity.pdbx_description
1 polymer ?
#
loop_
_entity_poly.entity_id
_entity_poly.type
_entity_poly.pdbx_seq_one_letter_code
_entity_poly.pdbx_strand_id
1 'polypeptide(L)'
;MEVEVKLWLENAEAHCMVTTSLAPFHIITHRQENLFFEGAAEELSSCHAMLWLRFYDDKARCVVSLKAKAVLVNGVSRVEEDEEDLV
;
A
#
# COMPACT_ATOMS: atom_id res chain seq x y z
N MET A 1 0.52 -8.52 -11.92
CA MET A 1 1.52 -7.42 -12.01
C MET A 1 0.78 -6.12 -11.84
N GLU A 2 1.00 -5.46 -10.72
CA GLU A 2 0.41 -4.15 -10.41
C GLU A 2 1.34 -3.04 -10.93
N VAL A 3 0.75 -1.95 -11.43
CA VAL A 3 1.47 -0.76 -11.91
C VAL A 3 0.78 0.48 -11.38
N GLU A 4 1.53 1.35 -10.70
CA GLU A 4 0.99 2.53 -10.03
C GLU A 4 1.94 3.75 -10.15
N VAL A 5 1.37 4.95 -10.14
CA VAL A 5 2.11 6.21 -10.07
C VAL A 5 2.25 6.62 -8.61
N LYS A 6 3.49 6.79 -8.14
CA LYS A 6 3.84 7.21 -6.78
C LYS A 6 4.46 8.60 -6.81
N LEU A 7 3.80 9.54 -6.16
CA LEU A 7 4.27 10.91 -5.98
C LEU A 7 4.41 11.21 -4.50
N TRP A 8 5.49 11.88 -4.14
CA TRP A 8 5.70 12.37 -2.78
C TRP A 8 5.08 13.75 -2.63
N LEU A 9 4.28 13.96 -1.58
CA LEU A 9 3.83 15.28 -1.16
C LEU A 9 4.77 15.78 -0.06
N GLU A 10 5.39 16.93 -0.28
CA GLU A 10 6.50 17.40 0.55
C GLU A 10 6.12 17.63 2.03
N ASN A 11 4.88 18.04 2.29
CA ASN A 11 4.43 18.41 3.63
C ASN A 11 2.90 18.35 3.76
N ALA A 12 2.43 18.63 4.98
CA ALA A 12 1.00 18.63 5.31
C ALA A 12 0.19 19.73 4.59
N GLU A 13 0.82 20.86 4.22
CA GLU A 13 0.15 21.93 3.46
C GLU A 13 -0.13 21.47 2.02
N ALA A 14 0.87 20.86 1.36
CA ALA A 14 0.70 20.26 0.04
C ALA A 14 -0.38 19.16 0.05
N HIS A 15 -0.41 18.32 1.09
CA HIS A 15 -1.49 17.35 1.29
C HIS A 15 -2.87 18.03 1.40
N CYS A 16 -2.99 19.07 2.22
CA CYS A 16 -4.25 19.82 2.39
C CYS A 16 -4.74 20.45 1.07
N MET A 17 -3.83 21.00 0.27
CA MET A 17 -4.15 21.57 -1.04
C MET A 17 -4.67 20.51 -2.01
N VAL A 18 -4.03 19.33 -2.06
CA VAL A 18 -4.45 18.22 -2.92
C VAL A 18 -5.82 17.70 -2.50
N THR A 19 -6.04 17.45 -1.20
CA THR A 19 -7.33 16.95 -0.72
C THR A 19 -8.46 17.95 -0.93
N THR A 20 -8.19 19.25 -0.74
CA THR A 20 -9.16 20.31 -1.02
C THR A 20 -9.52 20.38 -2.51
N SER A 21 -8.52 20.26 -3.39
CA SER A 21 -8.72 20.31 -4.84
C SER A 21 -9.49 19.09 -5.36
N LEU A 22 -9.27 17.92 -4.75
CA LEU A 22 -9.92 16.66 -5.13
C LEU A 22 -11.26 16.42 -4.42
N ALA A 23 -11.68 17.28 -3.50
CA ALA A 23 -12.93 17.13 -2.75
C ALA A 23 -14.18 16.89 -3.63
N PRO A 24 -14.36 17.54 -4.80
CA PRO A 24 -15.49 17.27 -5.69
C PRO A 24 -15.51 15.85 -6.28
N PHE A 25 -14.38 15.15 -6.26
CA PHE A 25 -14.20 13.79 -6.80
C PHE A 25 -14.09 12.74 -5.68
N HIS A 26 -14.40 13.12 -4.45
CA HIS A 26 -14.31 12.22 -3.30
C HIS A 26 -15.32 11.06 -3.41
N ILE A 27 -14.85 9.84 -3.21
CA ILE A 27 -15.69 8.63 -3.20
C ILE A 27 -15.89 8.14 -1.76
N ILE A 28 -14.80 7.84 -1.06
CA ILE A 28 -14.81 7.29 0.30
C ILE A 28 -13.45 7.49 0.98
N THR A 29 -13.43 7.52 2.31
CA THR A 29 -12.21 7.44 3.13
C THR A 29 -12.28 6.19 3.99
N HIS A 30 -11.25 5.33 3.89
CA HIS A 30 -11.09 4.15 4.74
C HIS A 30 -9.87 4.29 5.65
N ARG A 31 -9.99 3.81 6.88
CA ARG A 31 -8.86 3.70 7.83
C ARG A 31 -8.16 2.36 7.62
N GLN A 32 -6.85 2.37 7.40
CA GLN A 32 -6.06 1.16 7.17
C GLN A 32 -4.98 0.97 8.23
N GLU A 33 -4.81 -0.26 8.70
CA GLU A 33 -3.71 -0.68 9.56
C GLU A 33 -2.97 -1.83 8.87
N ASN A 34 -1.67 -1.66 8.59
CA ASN A 34 -0.84 -2.68 7.95
C ASN A 34 0.07 -3.35 8.99
N LEU A 35 -0.03 -4.67 9.13
CA LEU A 35 0.89 -5.49 9.92
C LEU A 35 1.80 -6.27 8.98
N PHE A 36 3.11 -6.02 9.07
CA PHE A 36 4.11 -6.68 8.23
C PHE A 36 4.70 -7.90 8.93
N PHE A 37 4.97 -8.94 8.14
CA PHE A 37 5.53 -10.19 8.61
C PHE A 37 6.82 -10.49 7.86
N GLU A 38 7.77 -11.09 8.57
CA GLU A 38 9.07 -11.50 8.07
C GLU A 38 9.46 -12.81 8.75
N GLY A 39 10.27 -13.62 8.08
CA GLY A 39 10.84 -14.81 8.69
C GLY A 39 11.99 -14.44 9.64
N ALA A 40 12.30 -15.33 10.58
CA ALA A 40 13.31 -15.06 11.61
C ALA A 40 14.73 -14.86 11.03
N ALA A 41 14.95 -15.26 9.77
CA ALA A 41 16.20 -15.14 9.05
C ALA A 41 16.09 -14.22 7.83
N GLU A 42 15.13 -13.29 7.81
CA GLU A 42 14.95 -12.31 6.73
C GLU A 42 14.64 -12.96 5.36
N GLU A 43 13.92 -14.09 5.38
CA GLU A 43 13.65 -14.89 4.20
C GLU A 43 12.91 -14.13 3.10
N LEU A 44 11.92 -13.28 3.44
CA LEU A 44 11.15 -12.53 2.45
C LEU A 44 11.98 -11.38 1.88
N SER A 45 12.56 -10.54 2.73
CA SER A 45 13.39 -9.42 2.29
C SER A 45 14.62 -9.86 1.49
N SER A 46 15.23 -11.01 1.82
CA SER A 46 16.32 -11.59 1.01
C SER A 46 15.90 -11.92 -0.43
N CYS A 47 14.61 -12.20 -0.64
CA CYS A 47 14.01 -12.46 -1.94
C CYS A 47 13.28 -11.22 -2.53
N HIS A 48 13.50 -10.03 -1.95
CA HIS A 48 12.80 -8.79 -2.29
C HIS A 48 11.26 -8.96 -2.25
N ALA A 49 10.77 -9.67 -1.24
CA ALA A 49 9.36 -9.92 -0.99
C ALA A 49 8.91 -9.30 0.34
N MET A 50 7.61 -9.03 0.44
CA MET A 50 6.99 -8.46 1.63
C MET A 50 5.58 -9.02 1.79
N LEU A 51 5.29 -9.55 2.98
CA LEU A 51 3.99 -10.08 3.38
C LEU A 51 3.36 -9.14 4.39
N TRP A 52 2.11 -8.75 4.18
CA TRP A 52 1.35 -8.01 5.20
C TRP A 52 -0.11 -8.43 5.26
N LEU A 53 -0.71 -8.16 6.42
CA LEU A 53 -2.15 -8.13 6.63
C LEU A 53 -2.59 -6.67 6.72
N ARG A 54 -3.60 -6.30 5.93
CA ARG A 54 -4.23 -4.98 5.98
C ARG A 54 -5.62 -5.09 6.58
N PHE A 55 -5.83 -4.43 7.69
CA PHE A 55 -7.14 -4.29 8.33
C PHE A 55 -7.77 -2.96 7.94
N TYR A 56 -9.05 -2.98 7.61
CA TYR A 56 -9.85 -1.80 7.28
C TYR A 56 -10.85 -1.52 8.40
N ASP A 57 -11.09 -0.23 8.70
CA ASP A 57 -12.21 0.30 9.48
C ASP A 57 -12.54 -0.53 10.74
N ASP A 58 -11.70 -0.45 11.76
CA ASP A 58 -11.87 -1.16 13.04
C ASP A 58 -12.00 -2.69 12.88
N LYS A 59 -11.29 -3.26 11.90
CA LYS A 59 -11.23 -4.70 11.56
C LYS A 59 -12.50 -5.24 10.88
N ALA A 60 -13.25 -4.38 10.19
CA ALA A 60 -14.41 -4.77 9.40
C ALA A 60 -14.07 -5.64 8.17
N ARG A 61 -12.84 -5.54 7.65
CA ARG A 61 -12.32 -6.33 6.53
C ARG A 61 -10.82 -6.58 6.71
N CYS A 62 -10.33 -7.74 6.29
CA CYS A 62 -8.91 -8.08 6.30
C CYS A 62 -8.44 -8.62 4.95
N VAL A 63 -7.35 -8.08 4.44
CA VAL A 63 -6.70 -8.51 3.19
C VAL A 63 -5.29 -8.99 3.50
N VAL A 64 -4.92 -10.17 3.01
CA VAL A 64 -3.53 -10.63 2.97
C VAL A 64 -2.92 -10.28 1.63
N SER A 65 -1.68 -9.79 1.63
CA SER A 65 -0.99 -9.39 0.41
C SER A 65 0.46 -9.86 0.44
N LEU A 66 0.92 -10.40 -0.68
CA LEU A 66 2.33 -10.70 -0.95
C LEU A 66 2.79 -9.87 -2.14
N LYS A 67 3.74 -8.94 -1.92
CA LYS A 67 4.46 -8.26 -3.00
C LYS A 67 5.86 -8.81 -3.15
N ALA A 68 6.32 -8.97 -4.39
CA ALA A 68 7.70 -9.35 -4.70
C ALA A 68 8.26 -8.57 -5.90
N LYS A 69 9.59 -8.45 -5.93
CA LYS A 69 10.35 -7.86 -7.06
C LYS A 69 9.90 -6.44 -7.44
N ALA A 70 9.56 -5.64 -6.44
CA ALA A 70 9.13 -4.27 -6.67
C ALA A 70 10.23 -3.43 -7.33
N VAL A 71 9.88 -2.69 -8.38
CA VAL A 71 10.75 -1.73 -9.06
C VAL A 71 10.06 -0.37 -9.11
N LEU A 72 10.72 0.67 -8.57
CA LEU A 72 10.26 2.06 -8.62
C LEU A 72 11.24 2.90 -9.41
N VAL A 73 10.82 3.39 -10.58
CA VAL A 73 11.64 4.24 -11.46
C VAL A 73 10.82 5.44 -11.89
N ASN A 74 11.37 6.64 -11.67
CA ASN A 74 10.77 7.92 -12.08
C ASN A 74 9.29 8.07 -11.66
N GLY A 75 8.97 7.66 -10.43
CA GLY A 75 7.60 7.73 -9.90
C GLY A 75 6.65 6.66 -10.40
N VAL A 76 7.12 5.66 -11.16
CA VAL A 76 6.28 4.53 -11.62
C VAL A 76 6.75 3.24 -10.95
N SER A 77 5.87 2.66 -10.12
CA SER A 77 6.08 1.40 -9.43
C SER A 77 5.53 0.24 -10.27
N ARG A 78 6.27 -0.86 -10.32
CA ARG A 78 5.84 -2.14 -10.92
C ARG A 78 6.16 -3.26 -9.95
N VAL A 79 5.19 -4.13 -9.67
CA VAL A 79 5.37 -5.18 -8.65
C VAL A 79 4.57 -6.43 -9.01
N GLU A 80 5.11 -7.60 -8.66
CA GLU A 80 4.34 -8.85 -8.62
C GLU A 80 3.56 -8.84 -7.30
N GLU A 81 2.24 -8.81 -7.37
CA GLU A 81 1.36 -8.77 -6.20
C GLU A 81 0.29 -9.84 -6.34
N ASP A 82 0.02 -10.51 -5.22
CA ASP A 82 -1.14 -11.36 -5.00
C ASP A 82 -1.83 -10.89 -3.71
N GLU A 83 -3.13 -10.64 -3.77
CA GLU A 83 -3.95 -10.20 -2.63
C GLU A 83 -5.19 -11.10 -2.50
N GLU A 84 -5.54 -11.48 -1.28
CA GLU A 84 -6.73 -12.28 -0.99
C GLU A 84 -7.50 -11.69 0.22
N ASP A 85 -8.83 -11.61 0.09
CA ASP A 85 -9.72 -11.27 1.19
C ASP A 85 -9.84 -12.46 2.16
N LEU A 86 -9.51 -12.25 3.43
CA LEU A 86 -9.56 -13.29 4.46
C LEU A 86 -10.88 -13.32 5.23
N VAL A 87 -11.52 -12.16 5.41
CA VAL A 87 -12.79 -11.96 6.14
C VAL A 87 -13.52 -10.75 5.58
#